data_AF-I7JQ08-F1
#
_entry.id   AF-I7JQ08-F1
#
_cell.length_a   1.000
_cell.length_b   1.000
_cell.length_c   1.000
_cell.angle_alpha   90.00
_cell.angle_beta   90.00
_cell.angle_gamma   90.00
#
_symmetry.space_group_name_H-M   'P 1'
#
loop_
_entity.id
_entity.type
_entity.pdbx_description
1 polymer ?
#
loop_
_entity_poly.entity_id
_entity_poly.type
_entity_poly.pdbx_seq_one_letter_code
_entity_poly.pdbx_strand_id
1 'polypeptide(L)'
;MSWRLLFFTLVLLAGVATLAGLQAGDWLVAHAPTQANLKNLAEEDPSPVLGPDGTPILKEPPQPLMNGSIGVPQRSYTADWAIKKSSADQMLNQLKNDPLAPLIDPNSPSSVYSQGAGDNFPAPAPFTPPVAQESGNWEDSFQAELAACRKLKFGQRGECVSRVRNNYCTANNAWGTVSECER
;
A
#
# COMPACT_ATOMS: atom_id res chain seq x y z
N MET A 1 61.31 3.87 -8.63
CA MET A 1 60.49 2.64 -8.55
C MET A 1 59.53 2.62 -9.74
N SER A 2 59.44 1.52 -10.48
CA SER A 2 58.74 1.47 -11.77
C SER A 2 57.22 1.45 -11.58
N TRP A 3 56.55 2.59 -11.77
CA TRP A 3 55.10 2.73 -11.62
C TRP A 3 54.30 1.74 -12.48
N ARG A 4 54.84 1.37 -13.64
CA ARG A 4 54.23 0.37 -14.54
C ARG A 4 54.08 -1.01 -13.89
N LEU A 5 55.07 -1.43 -13.09
CA LEU A 5 54.98 -2.71 -12.39
C LEU A 5 53.84 -2.71 -11.38
N LEU A 6 53.58 -1.57 -10.72
CA LEU A 6 52.45 -1.41 -9.81
C LEU A 6 51.13 -1.62 -10.58
N PHE A 7 50.93 -0.94 -11.70
CA PHE A 7 49.71 -1.09 -12.51
C PHE A 7 49.50 -2.52 -13.01
N PHE A 8 50.55 -3.19 -13.50
CA PHE A 8 50.43 -4.59 -13.92
C PHE A 8 50.07 -5.53 -12.78
N THR A 9 50.69 -5.36 -11.60
CA THR A 9 50.37 -6.19 -10.43
C THR A 9 48.93 -5.96 -9.95
N LEU A 10 48.46 -4.71 -9.96
CA LEU A 10 47.11 -4.36 -9.55
C LEU A 10 46.07 -4.96 -10.50
N VAL A 11 46.26 -4.82 -11.81
CA VAL A 11 45.34 -5.40 -12.81
C VAL A 11 45.33 -6.92 -12.73
N LEU A 12 46.49 -7.55 -12.52
CA LEU A 12 46.58 -9.01 -12.37
C LEU A 12 45.84 -9.48 -11.12
N LEU A 13 46.07 -8.84 -9.97
CA LEU A 13 45.35 -9.18 -8.73
C LEU A 13 43.85 -8.93 -8.84
N ALA A 14 43.44 -7.83 -9.48
CA ALA A 14 42.03 -7.54 -9.72
C ALA A 14 41.38 -8.61 -10.60
N GLY A 15 42.04 -9.05 -11.68
CA GLY A 15 41.55 -10.11 -12.55
C GLY A 15 41.45 -11.47 -11.84
N VAL A 16 42.44 -11.82 -11.02
CA VAL A 16 42.40 -13.07 -10.24
C VAL A 16 41.28 -13.02 -9.19
N ALA A 17 41.11 -11.89 -8.50
CA ALA A 17 40.09 -11.73 -7.47
C ALA A 17 38.66 -11.84 -8.03
N THR A 18 38.39 -11.27 -9.21
CA THR A 18 37.05 -11.35 -9.81
C THR A 18 36.70 -12.77 -10.25
N LEU A 19 37.64 -13.49 -10.86
CA LEU A 19 37.43 -14.88 -11.27
C LEU A 19 37.23 -15.80 -10.07
N ALA A 20 38.06 -15.66 -9.04
CA ALA A 20 37.93 -16.43 -7.81
C ALA A 20 36.60 -16.14 -7.09
N GLY A 21 36.15 -14.88 -7.07
CA GLY A 21 34.88 -14.48 -6.47
C GLY A 21 33.68 -15.13 -7.16
N LEU A 22 33.65 -15.15 -8.49
CA LEU A 22 32.58 -15.79 -9.26
C LEU A 22 32.52 -17.30 -8.99
N GLN A 23 33.67 -17.98 -9.04
CA GLN A 23 33.74 -19.42 -8.78
C GLN A 23 33.36 -19.79 -7.34
N ALA A 24 33.78 -18.97 -6.36
CA ALA A 24 33.39 -19.15 -4.97
C ALA A 24 31.86 -18.96 -4.80
N GLY A 25 31.28 -17.97 -5.47
CA GLY A 25 29.84 -17.75 -5.47
C GLY A 25 29.05 -18.97 -5.93
N ASP A 26 29.42 -19.54 -7.08
CA ASP A 26 28.77 -20.74 -7.62
C ASP A 26 28.91 -21.94 -6.67
N TRP A 27 30.08 -22.09 -6.03
CA TRP A 27 30.32 -23.15 -5.05
C TRP A 27 29.43 -23.00 -3.80
N LEU A 28 29.29 -21.77 -3.28
CA LEU A 28 28.44 -21.46 -2.14
C LEU A 28 26.96 -21.74 -2.43
N VAL A 29 26.49 -21.41 -3.64
CA VAL A 29 25.11 -21.73 -4.06
C VAL A 29 24.90 -23.23 -4.15
N ALA A 30 25.86 -23.97 -4.71
CA ALA A 30 25.78 -25.43 -4.82
C ALA A 30 25.81 -26.15 -3.45
N HIS A 31 26.42 -25.54 -2.43
CA HIS A 31 26.53 -26.10 -1.07
C HIS A 31 25.59 -25.43 -0.05
N ALA A 32 24.69 -24.58 -0.51
CA ALA A 32 23.69 -23.98 0.36
C ALA A 32 22.69 -25.06 0.85
N PRO A 33 22.32 -25.08 2.14
CA PRO A 33 21.32 -26.01 2.64
C PRO A 33 19.95 -25.68 2.04
N THR A 34 19.30 -26.67 1.42
CA THR A 34 18.02 -26.52 0.71
C THR A 34 16.80 -26.38 1.62
N GLN A 35 16.96 -26.60 2.93
CA GLN A 35 15.94 -26.32 3.92
C GLN A 35 16.59 -25.73 5.17
N ALA A 36 15.95 -24.71 5.75
CA ALA A 36 16.24 -24.35 7.12
C ALA A 36 15.90 -25.55 8.02
N ASN A 37 16.70 -25.80 9.06
CA ASN A 37 16.40 -26.80 10.08
C ASN A 37 15.24 -26.31 10.95
N LEU A 38 14.07 -26.15 10.33
CA LEU A 38 12.82 -25.85 10.99
C LEU A 38 12.24 -27.17 11.45
N LYS A 39 11.82 -27.23 12.72
CA LYS A 39 11.07 -28.36 13.26
C LYS A 39 9.87 -28.59 12.34
N ASN A 40 9.59 -29.84 11.99
CA ASN A 40 8.46 -30.19 11.11
C ASN A 40 7.16 -29.87 11.85
N LEU A 41 6.62 -28.67 11.62
CA LEU A 41 5.39 -28.19 12.25
C LEU A 41 4.16 -28.97 11.77
N ALA A 42 4.23 -29.67 10.64
CA ALA A 42 3.12 -30.47 10.12
C ALA A 42 2.91 -31.77 10.91
N GLU A 43 3.96 -32.31 11.54
CA GLU A 43 3.83 -33.46 12.46
C GLU A 43 3.21 -33.05 13.82
N GLU A 44 3.33 -31.78 14.17
CA GLU A 44 2.85 -31.20 15.45
C GLU A 44 1.50 -30.50 15.29
N ASP A 45 0.96 -30.43 14.07
CA ASP A 45 -0.35 -29.86 13.76
C ASP A 45 -1.43 -30.94 13.87
N PRO A 46 -2.31 -30.93 14.89
CA PRO A 46 -3.36 -31.93 15.02
C PRO A 46 -4.32 -31.86 13.82
N SER A 47 -4.69 -33.01 13.26
CA SER A 47 -5.68 -33.10 12.18
C SER A 47 -6.93 -32.27 12.53
N PRO A 48 -7.40 -31.38 11.62
CA PRO A 48 -8.51 -30.49 11.92
C PRO A 48 -9.77 -31.31 12.25
N VAL A 49 -10.55 -30.85 13.23
CA VAL A 49 -11.82 -31.50 13.57
C VAL A 49 -12.80 -31.28 12.41
N LEU A 50 -13.26 -32.34 11.76
CA LEU A 50 -14.22 -32.24 10.67
C LEU A 50 -15.64 -32.08 11.21
N GLY A 51 -16.41 -31.20 10.59
CA GLY A 51 -17.83 -31.04 10.83
C GLY A 51 -18.66 -32.15 10.17
N PRO A 52 -19.97 -32.19 10.43
CA PRO A 52 -20.89 -33.15 9.81
C PRO A 52 -20.93 -33.10 8.27
N ASP A 53 -20.56 -31.96 7.71
CA ASP A 53 -20.44 -31.61 6.30
C ASP A 53 -19.07 -31.95 5.69
N GLY A 54 -18.15 -32.53 6.49
CA GLY A 54 -16.79 -32.86 6.05
C GLY A 54 -15.87 -31.65 5.87
N THR A 55 -16.30 -30.44 6.27
CA THR A 55 -15.44 -29.26 6.27
C THR A 55 -14.65 -29.16 7.59
N PRO A 56 -13.40 -28.68 7.56
CA PRO A 56 -12.64 -28.47 8.79
C PRO A 56 -13.29 -27.36 9.62
N ILE A 57 -13.65 -27.66 10.86
CA ILE A 57 -14.17 -26.68 11.81
C ILE A 57 -13.00 -25.86 12.33
N LEU A 58 -12.80 -24.68 11.74
CA LEU A 58 -11.93 -23.67 12.31
C LEU A 58 -12.67 -22.98 13.46
N LYS A 59 -11.99 -22.84 14.61
CA LYS A 59 -12.51 -22.07 15.74
C LYS A 59 -12.42 -20.58 15.39
N GLU A 60 -13.50 -20.03 14.83
CA GLU A 60 -13.63 -18.60 14.58
C GLU A 60 -13.90 -17.87 15.91
N PRO A 61 -13.14 -16.81 16.25
CA PRO A 61 -13.41 -16.02 17.45
C PRO A 61 -14.75 -15.29 17.29
N PRO A 62 -15.50 -15.08 18.39
CA PRO A 62 -16.80 -14.45 18.29
C PRO A 62 -16.64 -12.95 17.99
N GLN A 63 -17.37 -12.49 16.97
CA GLN A 63 -17.35 -11.13 16.48
C GLN A 63 -18.57 -10.34 16.99
N PRO A 64 -18.49 -9.01 17.10
CA PRO A 64 -19.69 -8.19 17.27
C PRO A 64 -20.53 -8.25 15.98
N LEU A 65 -21.72 -8.82 16.07
CA LEU A 65 -22.68 -8.85 14.96
C LEU A 65 -23.39 -7.50 14.80
N MET A 66 -24.00 -7.29 13.64
CA MET A 66 -24.81 -6.09 13.32
C MET A 66 -26.00 -5.89 14.28
N ASN A 67 -26.45 -6.94 14.97
CA ASN A 67 -27.49 -6.88 16.01
C ASN A 67 -26.93 -6.56 17.42
N GLY A 68 -25.63 -6.31 17.56
CA GLY A 68 -24.95 -6.05 18.84
C GLY A 68 -24.65 -7.29 19.69
N SER A 69 -25.04 -8.49 19.23
CA SER A 69 -24.68 -9.74 19.92
C SER A 69 -23.25 -10.18 19.58
N ILE A 70 -22.63 -10.94 20.48
CA ILE A 70 -21.32 -11.55 20.28
C ILE A 70 -21.51 -12.96 19.69
N GLY A 71 -20.92 -13.24 18.53
CA GLY A 71 -21.06 -14.54 17.86
C GLY A 71 -20.38 -14.59 16.49
N VAL A 72 -20.48 -15.73 15.82
CA VAL A 72 -19.95 -15.90 14.45
C VAL A 72 -20.99 -15.39 13.45
N PRO A 73 -20.63 -14.51 12.49
CA PRO A 73 -21.56 -14.08 11.47
C PRO A 73 -22.02 -15.29 10.63
N GLN A 74 -23.32 -15.39 10.37
CA GLN A 74 -23.85 -16.36 9.41
C GLN A 74 -23.26 -16.03 8.04
N ARG A 75 -22.51 -16.96 7.43
CA ARG A 75 -21.99 -16.78 6.07
C ARG A 75 -23.18 -16.70 5.11
N SER A 76 -23.56 -15.49 4.73
CA SER A 76 -24.60 -15.28 3.72
C SER A 76 -24.07 -15.78 2.38
N TYR A 77 -24.72 -16.83 1.86
CA TYR A 77 -24.70 -17.43 0.53
C TYR A 77 -23.60 -17.02 -0.48
N THR A 78 -23.10 -18.02 -1.21
CA THR A 78 -22.23 -17.87 -2.37
C THR A 78 -22.79 -16.83 -3.34
N ALA A 79 -22.11 -15.68 -3.44
CA ALA A 79 -22.37 -14.72 -4.51
C ALA A 79 -21.94 -15.37 -5.83
N ASP A 80 -22.90 -15.64 -6.69
CA ASP A 80 -22.64 -16.02 -8.08
C ASP A 80 -22.11 -14.77 -8.80
N TRP A 81 -20.79 -14.61 -8.78
CA TRP A 81 -20.08 -13.48 -9.38
C TRP A 81 -20.16 -13.48 -10.91
N ALA A 82 -20.75 -14.53 -11.51
CA ALA A 82 -21.01 -14.57 -12.94
C ALA A 82 -22.06 -13.51 -13.33
N ILE A 83 -21.65 -12.59 -14.21
CA ILE A 83 -22.57 -11.62 -14.79
C ILE A 83 -23.59 -12.37 -15.64
N LYS A 84 -24.84 -12.39 -15.20
CA LYS A 84 -25.95 -12.95 -15.99
C LYS A 84 -26.03 -12.17 -17.31
N LYS A 85 -26.07 -12.88 -18.45
CA LYS A 85 -26.11 -12.25 -19.79
C LYS A 85 -27.20 -11.19 -19.91
N SER A 86 -28.38 -11.45 -19.34
CA SER A 86 -29.49 -10.50 -19.31
C SER A 86 -29.14 -9.18 -18.61
N SER A 87 -28.35 -9.21 -17.54
CA SER A 87 -27.90 -8.01 -16.84
C SER A 87 -26.85 -7.24 -17.64
N ALA A 88 -25.94 -7.94 -18.33
CA ALA A 88 -24.99 -7.31 -19.24
C ALA A 88 -25.72 -6.60 -20.41
N ASP A 89 -26.71 -7.25 -21.01
CA ASP A 89 -27.52 -6.68 -22.09
C ASP A 89 -28.34 -5.46 -21.61
N GLN A 90 -28.89 -5.52 -20.39
CA GLN A 90 -29.58 -4.38 -19.79
C GLN A 90 -28.66 -3.19 -19.53
N MET A 91 -27.45 -3.43 -19.02
CA MET A 91 -26.44 -2.39 -18.82
C MET A 91 -25.99 -1.78 -20.15
N LEU A 92 -25.81 -2.60 -21.19
CA LEU A 92 -25.45 -2.11 -22.52
C LEU A 92 -26.55 -1.24 -23.14
N ASN A 93 -27.82 -1.63 -22.96
CA ASN A 93 -28.95 -0.84 -23.42
C ASN A 93 -29.11 0.48 -22.64
N GLN A 94 -28.84 0.47 -21.32
CA GLN A 94 -28.77 1.69 -20.52
C GLN A 94 -27.67 2.62 -21.03
N LEU A 95 -26.47 2.09 -21.31
CA LEU A 95 -25.35 2.87 -21.85
C LEU A 95 -25.66 3.48 -23.22
N LYS A 96 -26.38 2.75 -24.10
CA LYS A 96 -26.81 3.28 -25.41
C LYS A 96 -27.79 4.44 -25.31
N ASN A 97 -28.56 4.50 -24.23
CA ASN A 97 -29.58 5.52 -24.02
C ASN A 97 -29.07 6.68 -23.16
N ASP A 98 -27.84 6.61 -22.67
CA ASP A 98 -27.23 7.66 -21.86
C ASP A 98 -26.75 8.81 -22.78
N PRO A 99 -27.20 10.06 -22.59
CA PRO A 99 -26.76 11.20 -23.40
C PRO A 99 -25.26 11.51 -23.28
N LEU A 100 -24.55 10.92 -22.30
CA LEU A 100 -23.11 11.05 -22.11
C LEU A 100 -22.29 9.96 -22.81
N ALA A 101 -22.93 8.97 -23.45
CA ALA A 101 -22.28 7.88 -24.15
C ALA A 101 -21.19 8.28 -25.18
N PRO A 102 -21.28 9.43 -25.89
CA PRO A 102 -20.23 9.84 -26.84
C PRO A 102 -18.90 10.25 -26.19
N LEU A 103 -18.85 10.47 -24.87
CA LEU A 103 -17.62 10.87 -24.17
C LEU A 103 -16.79 9.68 -23.65
N ILE A 104 -17.30 8.45 -23.78
CA ILE A 104 -16.62 7.24 -23.33
C ILE A 104 -15.99 6.57 -24.55
N ASP A 105 -14.87 7.12 -25.02
CA ASP A 105 -14.04 6.46 -26.04
C ASP A 105 -13.23 5.33 -25.35
N PRO A 106 -13.43 4.05 -25.73
CA PRO A 106 -12.71 2.93 -25.12
C PRO A 106 -11.20 2.93 -25.36
N ASN A 107 -10.67 3.82 -26.22
CA ASN A 107 -9.24 3.96 -26.49
C ASN A 107 -8.59 5.20 -25.85
N SER A 108 -9.31 5.94 -25.01
CA SER A 108 -8.75 7.13 -24.35
C SER A 108 -8.29 6.80 -22.92
N PRO A 109 -7.00 6.97 -22.56
CA PRO A 109 -6.44 6.55 -21.27
C PRO A 109 -6.86 7.40 -20.06
N SER A 110 -7.91 8.20 -20.16
CA SER A 110 -8.36 9.11 -19.12
C SER A 110 -9.87 9.06 -18.93
N SER A 111 -10.36 7.93 -18.42
CA SER A 111 -11.63 7.89 -17.68
C SER A 111 -11.33 7.94 -16.18
N VAL A 112 -10.88 9.09 -15.70
CA VAL A 112 -10.91 9.42 -14.27
C VAL A 112 -12.27 10.06 -13.99
N TYR A 113 -13.01 9.46 -13.06
CA TYR A 113 -14.24 9.99 -12.47
C TYR A 113 -14.17 11.51 -12.28
N SER A 114 -14.90 12.26 -13.09
CA SER A 114 -15.36 13.60 -12.75
C SER A 114 -16.89 13.53 -12.63
N GLN A 115 -17.36 13.09 -11.47
CA GLN A 115 -18.76 13.26 -11.08
C GLN A 115 -18.87 14.45 -10.13
N GLY A 116 -19.68 15.44 -10.53
CA GLY A 116 -20.36 16.32 -9.58
C GLY A 116 -19.86 17.75 -9.44
N ALA A 117 -19.59 18.47 -10.54
CA ALA A 117 -19.62 19.93 -10.53
C ALA A 117 -21.08 20.40 -10.54
N GLY A 118 -21.71 20.44 -9.37
CA GLY A 118 -23.13 20.78 -9.25
C GLY A 118 -23.57 21.05 -7.81
N ASP A 119 -22.67 21.56 -6.97
CA ASP A 119 -23.05 22.23 -5.74
C ASP A 119 -22.17 23.46 -5.58
N ASN A 120 -22.78 24.55 -5.15
CA ASN A 120 -22.21 25.89 -5.06
C ASN A 120 -21.11 25.95 -3.97
N PHE A 121 -19.95 25.36 -4.24
CA PHE A 121 -18.76 25.53 -3.40
C PHE A 121 -18.13 26.89 -3.71
N PRO A 122 -17.87 27.75 -2.71
CA PRO A 122 -17.10 28.96 -2.96
C PRO A 122 -15.75 28.56 -3.56
N ALA A 123 -15.36 29.23 -4.65
CA ALA A 123 -14.10 29.01 -5.32
C ALA A 123 -12.96 28.96 -4.28
N PRO A 124 -12.06 27.96 -4.30
CA PRO A 124 -10.87 28.03 -3.49
C PRO A 124 -10.14 29.31 -3.86
N ALA A 125 -9.90 30.16 -2.85
CA ALA A 125 -9.08 31.35 -3.02
C ALA A 125 -7.75 30.94 -3.67
N PRO A 126 -7.17 31.77 -4.56
CA PRO A 126 -5.84 31.50 -5.09
C PRO A 126 -4.89 31.25 -3.92
N PHE A 127 -4.37 30.03 -3.85
CA PHE A 127 -3.41 29.61 -2.85
C PHE A 127 -2.14 30.43 -3.05
N THR A 128 -1.89 31.39 -2.17
CA THR A 128 -0.54 31.84 -1.90
C THR A 128 0.07 30.83 -0.95
N PRO A 129 1.06 30.01 -1.37
CA PRO A 129 1.77 29.17 -0.43
C PRO A 129 2.41 30.09 0.63
N PRO A 130 2.25 29.82 1.94
CA PRO A 130 3.11 30.46 2.91
C PRO A 130 4.54 30.01 2.58
N VAL A 131 5.38 31.00 2.25
CA VAL A 131 6.82 30.82 2.11
C VAL A 131 7.29 30.17 3.40
N ALA A 132 7.82 28.94 3.31
CA ALA A 132 8.44 28.27 4.43
C ALA A 132 9.67 29.09 4.84
N GLN A 133 9.52 29.93 5.87
CA GLN A 133 10.64 30.63 6.46
C GLN A 133 11.43 29.66 7.34
N GLU A 134 12.59 29.30 6.80
CA GLU A 134 13.89 29.16 7.47
C GLU A 134 13.89 28.79 8.96
N SER A 135 14.43 27.58 9.21
CA SER A 135 15.33 27.21 10.30
C SER A 135 15.05 27.82 11.67
N GLY A 136 14.33 27.07 12.51
CA GLY A 136 14.44 27.17 13.97
C GLY A 136 13.25 26.65 14.78
N ASN A 137 12.02 26.79 14.28
CA ASN A 137 10.80 26.50 15.05
C ASN A 137 9.63 26.00 14.16
N TRP A 138 9.89 25.19 13.14
CA TRP A 138 8.84 24.69 12.24
C TRP A 138 7.93 23.66 12.93
N GLU A 139 8.42 23.05 14.00
CA GLU A 139 7.70 22.07 14.81
C GLU A 139 6.47 22.71 15.49
N ASP A 140 6.57 23.98 15.91
CA ASP A 140 5.47 24.68 16.59
C ASP A 140 4.33 25.02 15.63
N SER A 141 4.65 25.48 14.41
CA SER A 141 3.65 25.73 13.37
C SER A 141 2.99 24.43 12.91
N PHE A 142 3.78 23.36 12.78
CA PHE A 142 3.28 22.02 12.49
C PHE A 142 2.32 21.50 13.57
N GLN A 143 2.66 21.62 14.85
CA GLN A 143 1.78 21.19 15.95
C GLN A 143 0.48 22.00 16.02
N ALA A 144 0.55 23.31 15.77
CA ALA A 144 -0.62 24.17 15.74
C ALA A 144 -1.59 23.76 14.60
N GLU A 145 -1.06 23.44 13.42
CA GLU A 145 -1.87 22.96 12.30
C GLU A 145 -2.46 21.56 12.55
N LEU A 146 -1.72 20.63 13.16
CA LEU A 146 -2.28 19.34 13.57
C LEU A 146 -3.39 19.50 14.61
N ALA A 147 -3.26 20.45 15.54
CA ALA A 147 -4.31 20.76 16.50
C ALA A 147 -5.55 21.36 15.83
N ALA A 148 -5.38 22.14 14.76
CA ALA A 148 -6.49 22.61 13.93
C ALA A 148 -7.18 21.45 13.19
N CYS A 149 -6.42 20.50 12.63
CA CYS A 149 -6.98 19.32 11.98
C CYS A 149 -7.83 18.46 12.94
N ARG A 150 -7.43 18.35 14.21
CA ARG A 150 -8.17 17.60 15.24
C ARG A 150 -9.57 18.17 15.52
N LYS A 151 -9.83 19.46 15.22
CA LYS A 151 -11.13 20.12 15.40
C LYS A 151 -12.13 19.81 14.28
N LEU A 152 -11.70 19.22 13.17
CA LEU A 152 -12.57 18.91 12.02
C LEU A 152 -13.53 17.75 12.33
N LYS A 153 -14.47 17.45 11.43
CA LYS A 153 -15.34 16.26 11.53
C LYS A 153 -14.57 15.00 11.10
N PHE A 154 -15.00 13.83 11.57
CA PHE A 154 -14.32 12.53 11.37
C PHE A 154 -13.81 12.31 9.92
N GLY A 155 -14.64 12.59 8.91
CA GLY A 155 -14.27 12.39 7.50
C GLY A 155 -13.24 13.37 6.92
N GLN A 156 -13.01 14.53 7.54
CA GLN A 156 -12.06 15.54 7.05
C GLN A 156 -10.74 15.54 7.84
N ARG A 157 -10.70 14.86 9.00
CA ARG A 157 -9.51 14.80 9.86
C ARG A 157 -8.35 14.06 9.18
N GLY A 158 -8.62 12.90 8.60
CA GLY A 158 -7.60 12.06 7.97
C GLY A 158 -6.86 12.78 6.84
N GLU A 159 -7.62 13.36 5.91
CA GLU A 159 -7.10 14.17 4.80
C GLU A 159 -6.30 15.38 5.28
N CYS A 160 -6.78 16.08 6.31
CA CYS A 160 -6.08 17.23 6.89
C CYS A 160 -4.72 16.83 7.49
N VAL A 161 -4.71 15.78 8.32
CA VAL A 161 -3.49 15.30 8.97
C VAL A 161 -2.48 14.76 7.96
N SER A 162 -2.93 13.98 6.97
CA SER A 162 -2.08 13.44 5.90
C SER A 162 -1.41 14.56 5.10
N ARG A 163 -2.17 15.57 4.69
CA ARG A 163 -1.66 16.72 3.94
C ARG A 163 -0.62 17.52 4.74
N VAL A 164 -0.92 17.84 6.01
CA VAL A 164 -0.01 18.60 6.88
C VAL A 164 1.29 17.81 7.11
N ARG A 165 1.19 16.52 7.45
CA ARG A 165 2.38 15.65 7.57
C ARG A 165 3.19 15.60 6.29
N ASN A 166 2.54 15.46 5.14
CA ASN A 166 3.25 15.47 3.86
C ASN A 166 4.02 16.80 3.66
N ASN A 167 3.39 17.96 3.85
CA ASN A 167 4.05 19.24 3.64
C ASN A 167 5.23 19.49 4.59
N TYR A 168 5.05 19.24 5.89
CA TYR A 168 6.07 19.56 6.90
C TYR A 168 7.13 18.47 7.05
N CYS A 169 6.73 17.19 7.07
CA CYS A 169 7.67 16.08 7.23
C CYS A 169 8.54 15.87 5.98
N THR A 170 8.01 16.12 4.76
CA THR A 170 8.84 16.04 3.54
C THR A 170 9.79 17.22 3.40
N ALA A 171 9.32 18.46 3.63
CA ALA A 171 10.15 19.66 3.50
C ALA A 171 11.33 19.68 4.49
N ASN A 172 11.14 19.14 5.69
CA ASN A 172 12.15 19.13 6.76
C ASN A 172 12.83 17.76 6.94
N ASN A 173 12.61 16.80 6.04
CA ASN A 173 13.15 15.42 6.14
C ASN A 173 12.92 14.76 7.51
N ALA A 174 11.76 14.99 8.13
CA ALA A 174 11.45 14.62 9.50
C ALA A 174 10.76 13.25 9.65
N TRP A 175 10.65 12.48 8.56
CA TRP A 175 10.04 11.15 8.58
C TRP A 175 10.83 10.17 9.45
N GLY A 176 10.18 9.64 10.47
CA GLY A 176 10.77 8.70 11.44
C GLY A 176 11.65 9.35 12.51
N THR A 177 11.82 10.67 12.51
CA THR A 177 12.60 11.38 13.55
C THR A 177 11.71 12.12 14.54
N VAL A 178 10.57 12.64 14.09
CA VAL A 178 9.56 13.32 14.93
C VAL A 178 8.38 12.37 15.19
N SER A 179 7.84 12.35 16.41
CA SER A 179 6.78 11.42 16.85
C SER A 179 5.53 11.46 15.96
N GLU A 180 5.18 12.65 15.47
CA GLU A 180 4.01 12.88 14.61
C GLU A 180 4.28 12.54 13.13
N CYS A 181 5.52 12.18 12.77
CA CYS A 181 5.94 11.79 11.41
C CYS A 181 6.35 10.30 11.40
N GLU A 182 5.48 9.40 11.86
CA GLU A 182 5.65 7.93 11.72
C GLU A 182 5.76 7.48 10.26
N ARG A 183 6.49 6.39 10.02
CA ARG A 183 6.82 5.83 8.70
C ARG A 183 5.99 4.59 8.41
#